data_AF-A0A661WIK7-F1
#
_entry.id   AF-A0A661WIK7-F1
#
_cell.length_a   1.000
_cell.length_b   1.000
_cell.length_c   1.000
_cell.angle_alpha   90.00
_cell.angle_beta   90.00
_cell.angle_gamma   90.00
#
_symmetry.space_group_name_H-M   'P 1'
#
loop_
_entity.id
_entity.type
_entity.pdbx_description
1 polymer ?
#
loop_
_entity_poly.entity_id
_entity_poly.type
_entity_poly.pdbx_seq_one_letter_code
_entity_poly.pdbx_strand_id
1 'polypeptide(L)'
;SMEVLMARKVWVAIAVLTIFSVAALAADDGTKLLRFPDIHGDTVVFAYGGDLWSASTDGGSATRLTAHPGQEVFPRFSPDGQWIAFNSLRNNDQADLYLMRPDGSNLQQITDNPEPDWQPQWEP
;
A
#
# COMPACT_ATOMS: atom_id res chain seq x y z
N SER A 1 0.28 27.50 52.90
CA SER A 1 1.51 26.72 53.18
C SER A 1 2.27 26.50 51.88
N MET A 2 3.61 26.57 51.90
CA MET A 2 4.48 26.22 50.75
C MET A 2 4.17 24.81 50.18
N GLU A 3 3.61 23.93 51.00
CA GLU A 3 3.16 22.58 50.60
C GLU A 3 2.06 22.59 49.53
N VAL A 4 1.14 23.56 49.55
CA VAL A 4 0.03 23.64 48.58
C VAL A 4 0.53 24.14 47.21
N LEU A 5 1.56 24.99 47.20
CA LEU A 5 2.18 25.51 45.98
C LEU A 5 3.08 24.45 45.31
N MET A 6 3.77 23.62 46.12
CA MET A 6 4.51 22.47 45.60
C MET A 6 3.57 21.39 45.06
N ALA A 7 2.48 21.08 45.76
CA ALA A 7 1.49 20.10 45.31
C ALA A 7 0.89 20.46 43.93
N ARG A 8 0.51 21.73 43.69
CA ARG A 8 -0.04 22.16 42.40
C ARG A 8 0.96 22.11 41.24
N LYS A 9 2.26 22.26 41.50
CA LYS A 9 3.33 22.11 40.48
C LYS A 9 3.61 20.64 40.15
N VAL A 10 3.48 19.74 41.13
CA VAL A 10 3.63 18.29 40.94
C VAL A 10 2.49 17.71 40.07
N TRP A 11 1.26 18.20 40.19
CA TRP A 11 0.15 17.76 39.33
C TRP A 11 0.25 18.26 37.87
N VAL A 12 0.79 19.46 37.63
CA VAL A 12 1.04 19.95 36.25
C VAL A 12 2.15 19.14 35.58
N ALA A 13 3.17 18.70 36.34
CA ALA A 13 4.23 17.83 35.80
C ALA A 13 3.73 16.42 35.42
N ILE A 14 2.74 15.87 36.16
CA ILE A 14 2.16 14.56 35.85
C ILE A 14 1.18 14.62 34.66
N ALA A 15 0.45 15.73 34.49
CA ALA A 15 -0.45 15.91 33.34
C ALA A 15 0.28 16.16 32.00
N VAL A 16 1.51 16.70 32.04
CA VAL A 16 2.34 16.87 30.83
C VAL A 16 3.01 15.54 30.41
N LEU A 17 3.17 14.59 31.34
CA LEU A 17 3.79 13.29 31.09
C LEU A 17 2.84 12.23 30.49
N THR A 18 1.52 12.43 30.54
CA THR A 18 0.55 11.51 29.92
C THR A 18 0.18 11.88 28.48
N ILE A 19 0.55 13.08 28.00
CA ILE A 19 0.28 13.53 26.62
C ILE A 19 1.27 12.91 25.61
N PHE A 20 2.35 12.27 26.08
CA PHE A 20 3.41 11.70 25.23
C PHE A 20 3.49 10.16 25.22
N SER A 21 2.44 9.44 25.62
CA SER A 21 2.49 7.96 25.67
C SER A 21 1.31 7.26 25.01
N VAL A 22 0.84 7.81 23.89
CA VAL A 22 0.37 6.95 22.79
C VAL A 22 1.33 7.17 21.64
N ALA A 23 2.57 6.70 21.82
CA ALA A 23 3.41 6.39 20.67
C ALA A 23 2.56 5.45 19.80
N ALA A 24 2.29 5.90 18.57
CA ALA A 24 1.51 5.16 17.62
C ALA A 24 1.97 3.70 17.64
N LEU A 25 1.04 2.78 17.91
CA LEU A 25 1.19 1.41 17.46
C LEU A 25 1.06 1.45 15.93
N ALA A 26 2.08 2.02 15.27
CA ALA A 26 2.37 1.66 13.91
C ALA A 26 2.74 0.18 14.02
N ALA A 27 1.85 -0.69 13.53
CA ALA A 27 2.23 -2.06 13.24
C ALA A 27 3.48 -1.96 12.36
N ASP A 28 4.62 -2.32 12.95
CA ASP A 28 5.88 -2.41 12.24
C ASP A 28 5.74 -3.57 11.26
N ASP A 29 5.37 -3.25 10.03
CA ASP A 29 5.33 -4.23 8.95
C ASP A 29 6.72 -4.35 8.28
N GLY A 30 7.76 -3.83 8.94
CA GLY A 30 9.12 -3.73 8.42
C GLY A 30 9.21 -2.90 7.15
N THR A 31 10.42 -2.49 6.77
CA THR A 31 10.65 -2.11 5.37
C THR A 31 10.54 -3.39 4.54
N LYS A 32 9.41 -3.58 3.86
CA LYS A 32 9.23 -4.70 2.92
C LYS A 32 10.06 -4.45 1.67
N LEU A 33 10.49 -5.53 1.00
CA LEU A 33 11.15 -5.39 -0.29
C LEU A 33 10.13 -4.95 -1.35
N LEU A 34 10.55 -4.04 -2.23
CA LEU A 34 9.87 -3.81 -3.50
C LEU A 34 9.95 -5.10 -4.32
N ARG A 35 8.80 -5.59 -4.81
CA ARG A 35 8.72 -6.82 -5.60
C ARG A 35 7.95 -6.62 -6.89
N PHE A 36 8.24 -7.48 -7.86
CA PHE A 36 7.51 -7.59 -9.13
C PHE A 36 7.37 -6.26 -9.88
N PRO A 37 8.47 -5.50 -10.10
CA PRO A 37 8.37 -4.28 -10.87
C PRO A 37 8.03 -4.58 -12.34
N ASP A 38 7.26 -3.70 -12.95
CA ASP A 38 7.12 -3.57 -14.41
C ASP A 38 7.20 -2.09 -14.79
N ILE A 39 7.54 -1.79 -16.04
CA ILE A 39 7.84 -0.43 -16.49
C ILE A 39 7.21 -0.14 -17.85
N HIS A 40 6.59 1.03 -17.98
CA HIS A 40 6.14 1.58 -19.26
C HIS A 40 6.46 3.07 -19.31
N GLY A 41 7.16 3.49 -20.36
CA GLY A 41 7.64 4.87 -20.48
C GLY A 41 8.53 5.28 -19.30
N ASP A 42 8.12 6.34 -18.60
CA ASP A 42 8.79 6.92 -17.43
C ASP A 42 8.20 6.45 -16.09
N THR A 43 7.31 5.45 -16.12
CA THR A 43 6.57 4.99 -14.94
C THR A 43 6.90 3.53 -14.63
N VAL A 44 7.27 3.28 -13.37
CA VAL A 44 7.45 1.94 -12.80
C VAL A 44 6.24 1.63 -11.91
N VAL A 45 5.64 0.46 -12.07
CA VAL A 45 4.66 -0.11 -11.14
C VAL A 45 5.29 -1.27 -10.37
N PHE A 46 5.01 -1.42 -9.08
CA PHE A 46 5.59 -2.46 -8.25
C PHE A 46 4.71 -2.80 -7.05
N ALA A 47 4.93 -3.97 -6.45
CA ALA A 47 4.29 -4.36 -5.20
C ALA A 47 5.13 -3.95 -3.98
N TYR A 48 4.51 -3.29 -3.00
CA TYR A 48 5.10 -2.91 -1.71
C TYR A 48 4.03 -2.83 -0.63
N GLY A 49 4.32 -3.33 0.57
CA GLY A 49 3.34 -3.29 1.68
C GLY A 49 2.17 -4.27 1.55
N GLY A 50 2.04 -4.99 0.42
CA GLY A 50 0.85 -5.76 0.07
C GLY A 50 -0.02 -5.09 -0.99
N ASP A 51 0.33 -3.86 -1.39
CA ASP A 51 -0.38 -3.07 -2.38
C ASP A 51 0.48 -2.81 -3.62
N LEU A 52 -0.15 -2.30 -4.67
CA LEU A 52 0.52 -1.77 -5.83
C LEU A 52 0.82 -0.29 -5.68
N TRP A 53 2.00 0.09 -6.16
CA TRP A 53 2.52 1.45 -6.13
C TRP A 53 3.09 1.80 -7.50
N SER A 54 3.07 3.08 -7.84
CA SER A 54 3.78 3.63 -8.99
C SER A 54 4.82 4.66 -8.58
N ALA A 55 5.86 4.80 -9.38
CA ALA A 55 6.87 5.85 -9.23
C ALA A 55 7.45 6.24 -10.59
N SER A 56 7.99 7.47 -10.68
CA SER A 56 8.77 7.88 -11.84
C SER A 56 10.13 7.17 -11.87
N THR A 57 10.62 6.87 -13.07
CA THR A 57 11.98 6.34 -13.31
C THR A 57 13.07 7.31 -12.93
N ASP A 58 12.77 8.61 -12.90
CA ASP A 58 13.70 9.65 -12.44
C ASP A 58 13.80 9.73 -10.91
N GLY A 59 12.99 8.92 -10.21
CA GLY A 59 12.90 8.88 -8.76
C GLY A 59 11.86 9.84 -8.19
N GLY A 60 11.90 10.03 -6.87
CA GLY A 60 10.92 10.83 -6.14
C GLY A 60 9.95 9.98 -5.31
N SER A 61 8.79 10.55 -4.98
CA SER A 61 7.78 9.89 -4.15
C SER A 61 6.95 8.89 -4.94
N ALA A 62 6.78 7.68 -4.40
CA ALA A 62 5.85 6.71 -4.94
C ALA A 62 4.40 7.04 -4.56
N THR A 63 3.46 6.71 -5.44
CA THR A 63 2.01 6.83 -5.23
C THR A 63 1.42 5.45 -5.05
N ARG A 64 0.62 5.26 -4.00
CA ARG A 64 -0.12 4.01 -3.78
C ARG A 64 -1.32 3.97 -4.71
N LEU A 65 -1.47 2.91 -5.50
CA LEU A 65 -2.54 2.75 -6.47
C LEU A 65 -3.76 2.01 -5.89
N THR A 66 -3.55 1.20 -4.86
CA THR A 66 -4.57 0.30 -4.32
C THR A 66 -4.52 0.26 -2.81
N ALA A 67 -5.67 0.04 -2.17
CA ALA A 67 -5.76 0.00 -0.71
C ALA A 67 -6.95 -0.84 -0.25
N HIS A 68 -6.76 -2.16 -0.18
CA HIS A 68 -7.78 -3.08 0.32
C HIS A 68 -7.11 -4.22 1.12
N PRO A 69 -7.89 -4.96 1.92
CA PRO A 69 -7.40 -6.19 2.53
C PRO A 69 -6.95 -7.20 1.47
N GLY A 70 -5.89 -7.95 1.75
CA GLY A 70 -5.29 -8.92 0.82
C GLY A 70 -4.04 -8.41 0.12
N GLN A 71 -3.32 -9.31 -0.56
CA GLN A 71 -2.11 -8.96 -1.30
C GLN A 71 -2.41 -8.70 -2.77
N GLU A 72 -1.71 -7.73 -3.34
CA GLU A 72 -1.64 -7.52 -4.78
C GLU A 72 -0.23 -7.68 -5.29
N VAL A 73 -0.10 -8.41 -6.39
CA VAL A 73 1.18 -8.85 -6.91
C VAL A 73 1.17 -8.98 -8.42
N PHE A 74 2.37 -9.07 -9.00
CA PHE A 74 2.61 -9.25 -10.44
C PHE A 74 1.90 -8.22 -11.34
N PRO A 75 2.02 -6.90 -11.08
CA PRO A 75 1.47 -5.90 -11.98
C PRO A 75 2.18 -5.93 -13.33
N ARG A 76 1.42 -5.75 -14.41
CA ARG A 76 1.92 -5.70 -15.79
C ARG A 76 1.21 -4.64 -16.61
N PHE A 77 1.97 -3.71 -17.20
CA PHE A 77 1.42 -2.73 -18.13
C PHE A 77 0.95 -3.42 -19.42
N SER A 78 -0.16 -2.94 -19.98
CA SER A 78 -0.53 -3.25 -21.36
C SER A 78 0.51 -2.68 -22.33
N PRO A 79 0.65 -3.24 -23.55
CA PRO A 79 1.64 -2.76 -24.52
C PRO A 79 1.49 -1.27 -24.86
N ASP A 80 0.26 -0.76 -24.88
CA ASP A 80 -0.08 0.64 -25.11
C ASP A 80 0.02 1.52 -23.84
N GLY A 81 0.31 0.93 -22.69
CA GLY A 81 0.42 1.62 -21.39
C GLY A 81 -0.90 2.10 -20.81
N GLN A 82 -2.04 1.78 -21.43
CA GLN A 82 -3.35 2.28 -21.00
C GLN A 82 -3.94 1.55 -19.79
N TRP A 83 -3.40 0.38 -19.46
CA TRP A 83 -3.90 -0.50 -18.41
C TRP A 83 -2.77 -1.17 -17.64
N ILE A 84 -3.07 -1.54 -16.40
CA ILE A 84 -2.26 -2.42 -15.56
C ILE A 84 -3.11 -3.64 -15.23
N ALA A 85 -2.65 -4.83 -15.63
CA ALA A 85 -3.20 -6.10 -15.19
C ALA A 85 -2.42 -6.60 -13.98
N PHE A 86 -3.10 -7.15 -12.98
CA PHE A 86 -2.45 -7.67 -11.78
C PHE A 86 -3.29 -8.73 -11.09
N ASN A 87 -2.66 -9.46 -10.17
CA ASN A 87 -3.35 -10.41 -9.30
C ASN A 87 -3.74 -9.75 -7.99
N SER A 88 -4.98 -9.99 -7.54
CA SER A 88 -5.42 -9.61 -6.21
C SER A 88 -5.92 -10.81 -5.44
N LEU A 89 -5.43 -10.96 -4.20
CA LEU A 89 -5.85 -11.98 -3.23
C LEU A 89 -6.88 -11.40 -2.24
N ARG A 90 -7.64 -10.39 -2.68
CA ARG A 90 -8.60 -9.67 -1.82
C ARG A 90 -9.84 -10.50 -1.48
N ASN A 91 -10.12 -11.52 -2.28
CA ASN A 91 -11.22 -12.45 -2.07
C ASN A 91 -10.61 -13.78 -1.60
N ASN A 92 -10.92 -14.20 -0.37
CA ASN A 92 -10.60 -15.54 0.15
C ASN A 92 -9.15 -16.05 -0.06
N ASP A 93 -8.17 -15.13 -0.06
CA ASP A 93 -6.75 -15.39 -0.36
C ASP A 93 -6.50 -16.09 -1.72
N GLN A 94 -7.47 -16.00 -2.63
CA GLN A 94 -7.40 -16.57 -3.95
C GLN A 94 -7.03 -15.49 -4.97
N ALA A 95 -6.10 -15.81 -5.87
CA ALA A 95 -5.67 -14.88 -6.89
C ALA A 95 -6.69 -14.77 -8.02
N ASP A 96 -7.31 -13.60 -8.11
CA ASP A 96 -8.16 -13.16 -9.22
C ASP A 96 -7.41 -12.11 -10.07
N LEU A 97 -7.77 -12.01 -11.35
CA LEU A 97 -7.25 -10.99 -12.26
C LEU A 97 -8.03 -9.68 -12.13
N TYR A 98 -7.30 -8.58 -12.01
CA TYR A 98 -7.85 -7.23 -12.02
C TYR A 98 -7.15 -6.36 -13.05
N LEU A 99 -7.89 -5.34 -13.53
CA LEU A 99 -7.41 -4.28 -14.40
C LEU A 99 -7.64 -2.91 -13.75
N MET A 100 -6.71 -1.99 -13.94
CA MET A 100 -6.90 -0.58 -13.61
C MET A 100 -6.13 0.32 -14.59
N ARG A 101 -6.43 1.61 -14.60
CA ARG A 101 -5.61 2.62 -15.27
C ARG A 101 -4.31 2.86 -14.50
N PRO A 102 -3.23 3.37 -15.15
CA PRO A 102 -1.96 3.67 -14.48
C PRO A 102 -2.04 4.65 -13.30
N ASP A 103 -3.08 5.49 -13.25
CA ASP A 103 -3.36 6.41 -12.15
C ASP A 103 -4.16 5.76 -10.99
N GLY A 104 -4.44 4.45 -11.08
CA GLY A 104 -5.23 3.68 -10.11
C GLY A 104 -6.74 3.78 -10.32
N SER A 105 -7.21 4.56 -11.30
CA SER A 105 -8.64 4.69 -11.59
C SER A 105 -9.21 3.50 -12.37
N ASN A 106 -10.55 3.41 -12.42
CA ASN A 106 -11.29 2.39 -13.18
C ASN A 106 -10.84 0.95 -12.89
N LEU A 107 -10.75 0.62 -11.59
CA LEU A 107 -10.45 -0.73 -11.12
C LEU A 107 -11.60 -1.69 -11.45
N GLN A 108 -11.26 -2.82 -12.09
CA GLN A 108 -12.21 -3.83 -12.57
C GLN A 108 -11.69 -5.23 -12.26
N GLN A 109 -12.57 -6.10 -11.78
CA GLN A 109 -12.30 -7.53 -11.66
C GLN A 109 -12.59 -8.22 -13.00
N ILE A 110 -11.68 -9.07 -13.45
CA ILE A 110 -11.76 -9.77 -14.74
C ILE A 110 -12.09 -11.25 -14.54
N THR A 111 -11.57 -11.87 -13.49
CA THR A 111 -11.89 -13.26 -13.13
C THR A 111 -12.46 -13.38 -11.73
N ASP A 112 -13.39 -14.32 -11.57
CA ASP A 112 -14.14 -14.66 -10.34
C ASP A 112 -14.52 -16.14 -10.47
N ASN A 113 -13.51 -17.00 -10.50
CA ASN A 113 -13.71 -18.44 -10.56
C ASN A 113 -12.94 -19.05 -9.38
N PRO A 114 -13.23 -20.30 -8.94
CA PRO A 114 -12.56 -20.91 -7.80
C PRO A 114 -11.13 -21.39 -8.10
N GLU A 115 -10.65 -21.26 -9.33
CA GLU A 115 -9.28 -21.55 -9.72
C GLU A 115 -8.39 -20.29 -9.64
N PRO A 116 -7.17 -20.36 -9.07
CA PRO A 116 -6.29 -19.19 -9.04
C PRO A 116 -5.75 -18.85 -10.44
N ASP A 117 -5.97 -17.61 -10.87
CA ASP A 117 -5.34 -17.05 -12.07
C ASP A 117 -4.08 -16.30 -11.65
N TRP A 118 -2.89 -16.75 -12.08
CA TRP A 118 -1.62 -16.15 -11.67
C TRP A 118 -0.86 -15.54 -12.85
N GLN A 119 -0.14 -14.44 -12.57
CA GLN A 119 0.82 -13.80 -13.47
C GLN A 119 0.24 -13.40 -14.83
N PRO A 120 -0.59 -12.33 -14.88
CA PRO A 120 -1.16 -11.87 -16.14
C PRO A 120 -0.09 -11.60 -17.20
N GLN A 121 -0.43 -11.90 -18.45
CA GLN A 121 0.37 -11.56 -19.62
C GLN A 121 -0.53 -10.88 -20.64
N TRP A 122 0.00 -9.87 -21.31
CA TRP A 122 -0.66 -9.22 -22.44
C TRP A 122 -0.24 -9.90 -23.73
N GLU A 123 -1.20 -10.13 -24.62
CA GLU A 123 -0.93 -10.51 -26.00
C GLU A 123 -0.86 -9.26 -26.90
N PRO A 124 -0.01 -9.23 -27.94
CA PRO A 124 0.15 -8.09 -28.84
C PRO A 124 -1.10 -7.73 -29.67
#